data_AF-A0ABD0RSQ9-F1
#
_entry.id   AF-A0ABD0RSQ9-F1
#
_cell.length_a   1.000
_cell.length_b   1.000
_cell.length_c   1.000
_cell.angle_alpha   90.00
_cell.angle_beta   90.00
_cell.angle_gamma   90.00
#
_symmetry.space_group_name_H-M   'P 1'
#
loop_
_entity.id
_entity.type
_entity.pdbx_description
1 polymer ?
#
loop_
_entity_poly.entity_id
_entity_poly.type
_entity_poly.pdbx_seq_one_letter_code
_entity_poly.pdbx_strand_id
1 'polypeptide(L)' 'TQVTERMLVNLSCTYDVSAQSLLWYRQYPGSGLEFLLLVIESSKKTVVYADPPIPRLDGEMSLKDRRVDLTLLCITVP' A
#
# COMPACT_ATOMS: atom_id res chain seq x y z
N THR A 1 -27.72 4.09 -17.05
CA THR A 1 -26.31 4.36 -16.67
C THR A 1 -26.07 3.74 -15.31
N GLN A 2 -25.22 2.71 -15.22
CA GLN A 2 -24.84 2.15 -13.91
C GLN A 2 -23.88 3.13 -13.23
N VAL A 3 -24.23 3.59 -12.03
CA VAL A 3 -23.35 4.43 -11.21
C VAL A 3 -22.47 3.48 -10.39
N THR A 4 -21.16 3.55 -10.59
CA THR A 4 -20.19 2.76 -9.83
C THR A 4 -19.73 3.58 -8.62
N GLU A 5 -19.96 3.07 -7.41
CA GLU A 5 -19.41 3.69 -6.20
C GLU A 5 -17.93 3.35 -6.08
N ARG A 6 -17.10 4.37 -5.88
CA ARG A 6 -15.65 4.25 -5.69
C ARG A 6 -15.32 4.60 -4.26
N MET A 7 -14.71 3.67 -3.53
CA MET A 7 -14.25 3.89 -2.16
C MET A 7 -12.72 3.87 -2.16
N LEU A 8 -12.13 4.98 -1.70
CA LEU A 8 -10.70 5.07 -1.45
C LEU A 8 -10.42 4.75 0.00
N VAL A 9 -9.55 3.77 0.23
CA VAL A 9 -9.03 3.41 1.55
C VAL A 9 -7.56 3.79 1.60
N ASN A 10 -7.17 4.59 2.59
CA ASN A 10 -5.77 4.92 2.84
C ASN A 10 -5.35 4.32 4.18
N LEU A 11 -4.30 3.50 4.16
CA LEU A 11 -3.67 2.96 5.35
C LEU A 11 -2.33 3.65 5.55
N SER A 12 -2.15 4.29 6.70
CA SER A 12 -0.95 5.06 7.02
C SER A 12 -0.16 4.42 8.14
N CYS A 13 1.15 4.32 7.96
CA CYS A 13 2.09 3.86 8.96
C CYS A 13 3.13 4.95 9.20
N THR A 14 3.35 5.32 10.45
CA THR A 14 4.46 6.18 10.88
C THR A 14 5.41 5.37 11.75
N TYR A 15 6.71 5.64 11.66
CA TYR A 15 7.72 4.85 12.35
C TYR A 15 8.84 5.73 12.91
N ASP A 16 9.31 5.39 14.11
CA ASP A 16 10.35 6.16 14.81
C ASP A 16 11.74 5.51 14.76
N VAL A 17 11.82 4.29 14.22
CA VAL A 17 13.07 3.54 14.08
C VAL A 17 13.80 3.87 12.78
N SER A 18 15.09 3.56 12.71
CA SER A 18 15.81 3.58 11.44
C SER A 18 15.38 2.37 10.61
N ALA A 19 14.61 2.60 9.56
CA ALA A 19 14.28 1.59 8.57
C ALA A 19 15.07 1.85 7.28
N GLN A 20 15.37 0.80 6.52
CA GLN A 20 15.85 0.96 5.14
C GLN A 20 14.71 0.74 4.14
N SER A 21 13.71 -0.03 4.56
CA SER A 21 12.63 -0.46 3.71
C SER A 21 11.44 -0.91 4.56
N LEU A 22 10.24 -0.74 4.04
CA LEU A 22 8.98 -1.07 4.70
C LEU A 22 8.15 -1.93 3.76
N LEU A 23 7.70 -3.09 4.26
CA LEU A 23 6.92 -4.04 3.48
C LEU A 23 5.46 -4.00 3.92
N TRP A 24 4.56 -4.01 2.95
CA TRP A 24 3.13 -4.17 3.16
C TRP A 24 2.70 -5.59 2.79
N TYR A 25 1.97 -6.21 3.70
CA TYR A 25 1.36 -7.53 3.52
C TYR A 25 -0.14 -7.45 3.80
N ARG A 26 -0.92 -8.32 3.15
CA ARG A 26 -2.30 -8.62 3.57
C ARG A 26 -2.42 -10.06 4.04
N GLN A 27 -3.43 -10.33 4.85
CA GLN A 27 -3.77 -11.68 5.28
C GLN A 27 -5.29 -11.82 5.35
N TYR A 28 -5.83 -12.83 4.65
CA TYR A 28 -7.21 -13.26 4.84
C TYR A 28 -7.30 -14.22 6.03
N PRO A 29 -8.45 -14.30 6.73
CA PRO A 29 -8.62 -15.26 7.82
C PRO A 29 -8.29 -16.69 7.39
N GLY A 30 -7.34 -17.32 8.07
CA GLY A 30 -6.88 -18.70 7.78
C GLY A 30 -5.87 -18.82 6.64
N SER A 31 -5.45 -17.72 6.01
CA SER A 31 -4.45 -17.71 4.93
C SER A 31 -3.06 -17.26 5.41
N GLY A 32 -2.05 -17.49 4.57
CA GLY A 32 -0.70 -16.96 4.78
C GLY A 32 -0.60 -15.45 4.49
N LEU A 33 0.56 -14.87 4.80
CA LEU A 33 0.87 -13.49 4.42
C LEU A 33 1.07 -13.38 2.91
N GLU A 34 0.35 -12.45 2.30
CA GLU A 34 0.49 -12.10 0.88
C GLU A 34 1.21 -10.76 0.75
N PHE A 35 2.34 -10.75 0.06
CA PHE A 35 3.11 -9.54 -0.22
C PHE A 35 2.31 -8.60 -1.14
N LEU A 36 2.27 -7.31 -0.79
CA LEU A 36 1.59 -6.28 -1.57
C LEU A 36 2.61 -5.40 -2.30
N LEU A 37 3.48 -4.76 -1.53
CA LEU A 37 4.55 -3.91 -2.04
C LEU A 37 5.63 -3.69 -0.98
N LEU A 38 6.77 -3.23 -1.46
CA LEU A 38 7.91 -2.78 -0.69
C LEU A 38 8.14 -1.30 -1.01
N VAL A 39 8.35 -0.48 0.01
CA VAL A 39 8.80 0.91 -0.14
C VAL A 39 10.18 1.07 0.44
N ILE A 40 11.11 1.61 -0.35
CA ILE A 40 12.51 1.78 0.07
C ILE A 40 12.70 3.20 0.58
N GLU A 41 13.30 3.32 1.76
CA GLU A 41 13.65 4.59 2.39
C GLU A 41 14.78 5.26 1.61
N SER A 42 14.41 6.14 0.68
CA SER A 42 15.36 6.88 -0.14
C SER A 42 14.82 8.26 -0.52
N SER A 43 15.72 9.17 -0.91
CA SER A 43 15.34 10.53 -1.36
C SER A 43 14.43 10.53 -2.58
N LYS A 44 14.32 9.40 -3.29
CA LYS A 44 13.38 9.18 -4.39
C LYS A 44 12.36 8.11 -3.99
N LYS A 45 11.09 8.33 -4.34
CA LYS A 45 10.04 7.30 -4.21
C LYS A 45 10.47 6.05 -5.00
N THR A 46 10.73 4.96 -4.29
CA THR A 46 11.01 3.65 -4.90
C THR A 46 10.04 2.64 -4.31
N VAL A 47 9.17 2.10 -5.16
CA VAL A 47 8.16 1.12 -4.80
C VAL A 47 8.35 -0.11 -5.67
N VAL A 48 8.44 -1.27 -5.02
CA VAL A 48 8.48 -2.57 -5.69
C VAL A 48 7.16 -3.27 -5.41
N TYR A 49 6.36 -3.50 -6.45
CA TYR A 49 5.06 -4.14 -6.33
C TYR A 49 5.18 -5.66 -6.32
N ALA A 50 4.16 -6.32 -5.78
CA ALA A 50 3.96 -7.74 -6.02
C ALA A 50 3.90 -8.07 -7.52
N ASP A 51 4.26 -9.30 -7.86
CA ASP A 51 4.15 -9.85 -9.20
C ASP A 51 3.14 -11.02 -9.17
N PRO A 52 1.97 -10.90 -9.84
CA PRO A 52 1.52 -9.74 -10.61
C PRO A 52 1.11 -8.55 -9.72
N PRO A 53 1.12 -7.31 -10.24
CA PRO A 53 0.67 -6.14 -9.49
C PRO A 53 -0.79 -6.26 -9.08
N ILE A 54 -1.09 -5.86 -7.83
CA ILE A 54 -2.47 -5.84 -7.35
C ILE A 54 -3.19 -4.64 -7.96
N PRO A 55 -4.30 -4.86 -8.68
CA PRO A 55 -5.01 -3.76 -9.33
C PRO A 55 -5.45 -2.71 -8.33
N ARG A 56 -5.20 -1.44 -8.69
CA ARG A 56 -5.69 -0.26 -7.95
C ARG A 56 -5.16 -0.15 -6.52
N LEU A 57 -3.95 -0.65 -6.31
CA LEU A 57 -3.16 -0.53 -5.11
C LEU A 57 -1.90 0.29 -5.44
N ASP A 58 -1.60 1.31 -4.64
CA ASP A 58 -0.37 2.12 -4.77
C ASP A 58 0.23 2.39 -3.38
N GLY A 59 1.54 2.57 -3.32
CA GLY A 59 2.28 2.91 -2.11
C GLY A 59 2.98 4.25 -2.25
N GLU A 60 2.99 5.05 -1.18
CA GLU A 60 3.70 6.33 -1.10
C GLU A 60 4.55 6.43 0.16
N MET A 61 5.61 7.25 0.12
CA MET A 61 6.50 7.47 1.26
C MET A 61 6.90 8.92 1.40
N SER A 62 6.93 9.37 2.66
CA SER A 62 7.57 10.61 3.10
C SER A 62 8.72 10.29 4.05
N LEU A 63 9.94 10.61 3.63
CA LEU A 63 11.12 10.54 4.50
C LEU A 63 11.02 11.53 5.67
N LYS A 64 10.53 12.73 5.38
CA LYS A 64 10.44 13.83 6.35
C LYS A 64 9.52 13.45 7.49
N ASP A 65 8.39 12.85 7.17
CA ASP A 65 7.36 12.50 8.14
C ASP A 65 7.51 11.06 8.65
N ARG A 66 8.55 10.34 8.20
CA ARG A 66 8.76 8.90 8.44
C ARG A 66 7.46 8.12 8.31
N ARG A 67 6.82 8.31 7.16
CA ARG A 67 5.47 7.82 6.89
C ARG A 67 5.43 7.06 5.58
N VAL A 68 4.71 5.95 5.58
CA VAL A 68 4.36 5.21 4.38
C VAL A 68 2.84 5.04 4.32
N ASP A 69 2.28 5.32 3.15
CA ASP A 69 0.86 5.22 2.87
C ASP A 69 0.61 4.12 1.84
N LEU A 70 -0.43 3.32 2.07
CA LEU A 70 -0.96 2.34 1.13
C LEU A 70 -2.37 2.78 0.72
N THR A 71 -2.56 3.11 -0.55
CA THR A 71 -3.85 3.49 -1.11
C THR A 71 -4.46 2.32 -1.87
N LEU A 72 -5.71 2.00 -1.52
CA LEU A 72 -6.52 0.98 -2.17
C LEU A 72 -7.78 1.63 -2.72
N LEU A 73 -8.02 1.49 -4.01
CA LEU A 73 -9.27 1.93 -4.64
C LEU A 73 -10.19 0.72 -4.82
N CYS A 74 -11.17 0.62 -3.94
CA CYS A 74 -12.25 -0.35 -4.02
C CYS A 74 -13.32 0.14 -5.00
N ILE A 75 -13.85 -0.79 -5.79
CA ILE A 75 -15.06 -0.56 -6.56
C ILE A 75 -16.13 -1.49 -6.01
N THR A 76 -17.17 -0.88 -5.46
CA THR A 76 -18.39 -1.60 -5.14
C THR A 76 -19.25 -1.55 -6.40
N VAL A 77 -19.48 -2.71 -7.00
CA VAL A 77 -20.48 -2.82 -8.07
C VAL A 77 -21.83 -3.02 -7.37
N PRO A 78 -22.82 -2.14 -7.60
CA PRO A 78 -24.16 -2.33 -7.03
C PRO A 78 -24.88 -3.53 -7.63
#